data_AF-A0A1D6M9V3-F1
#
_entry.id   AF-A0A1D6M9V3-F1
#
_cell.length_a   1.000
_cell.length_b   1.000
_cell.length_c   1.000
_cell.angle_alpha   90.00
_cell.angle_beta   90.00
_cell.angle_gamma   90.00
#
_symmetry.space_group_name_H-M   'P 1'
#
loop_
_entity.id
_entity.type
_entity.pdbx_description
1 polymer ?
#
loop_
_entity_poly.entity_id
_entity_poly.type
_entity_poly.pdbx_seq_one_letter_code
_entity_poly.pdbx_strand_id
1 'polypeptide(L)'
;MSTPSTTSSPGTRRAMRRCFSTAVPEPARRPATGGSLTRSSTGSFCLTRGVQAEALPMLVLRGIFLLRKKEFDWFYEGGAAAIFPDAWEPFRDFIPEDERNCFVDAYNKRLTSSDPIVQVEAAKRWTMWEMMTAQLIQNNDNIKRGEDDEFSLAFARIENHYFVNKGFLPSDSFLLDNVDKIRHIKGFIVQGRYDVCCPMMSAWDLHKAWPEAEFKVVADAGHSANEVGIAAELRSATDKLRDLLRK
;
A
#
# COMPACT_ATOMS: atom_id res chain seq x y z
N MET A 1 -25.04 28.95 16.30
CA MET A 1 -25.11 27.50 16.62
C MET A 1 -23.78 26.89 16.21
N SER A 2 -23.09 26.32 17.18
CA SER A 2 -21.66 26.02 17.14
C SER A 2 -21.36 24.71 16.41
N THR A 3 -20.34 24.72 15.55
CA THR A 3 -19.75 23.52 14.92
C THR A 3 -18.96 22.72 15.96
N PRO A 4 -19.11 21.39 16.08
CA PRO A 4 -18.27 20.59 16.95
C PRO A 4 -16.92 20.28 16.29
N SER A 5 -15.86 20.57 17.03
CA SER A 5 -14.48 20.19 16.74
C SER A 5 -14.24 18.74 17.17
N THR A 6 -13.85 17.87 16.24
CA THR A 6 -13.42 16.50 16.55
C THR A 6 -11.92 16.49 16.84
N THR A 7 -11.57 16.50 18.12
CA THR A 7 -10.21 16.28 18.61
C THR A 7 -9.90 14.79 18.60
N SER A 8 -8.95 14.36 17.74
CA SER A 8 -8.43 12.99 17.76
C SER A 8 -7.53 12.75 18.98
N SER A 9 -7.80 11.64 19.67
CA SER A 9 -7.16 11.21 20.92
C SER A 9 -5.65 10.97 20.77
N PRO A 10 -4.83 11.21 21.81
CA PRO A 10 -3.37 11.01 21.79
C PRO A 10 -2.92 9.60 21.39
N GLY A 11 -3.75 8.57 21.62
CA GLY A 11 -3.44 7.18 21.26
C GLY A 11 -3.34 6.95 19.74
N THR A 12 -4.21 7.60 18.96
CA THR A 12 -4.25 7.48 17.49
C THR A 12 -3.00 8.07 16.84
N ARG A 13 -2.41 9.12 17.43
CA ARG A 13 -1.16 9.75 16.95
C ARG A 13 0.08 8.89 17.23
N ARG A 14 0.03 8.03 18.26
CA ARG A 14 1.16 7.16 18.65
C ARG A 14 1.21 5.89 17.79
N ALA A 15 0.05 5.35 17.39
CA ALA A 15 -0.05 4.27 16.39
C ALA A 15 0.38 4.73 14.99
N MET A 16 0.05 5.97 14.60
CA MET A 16 0.46 6.59 13.33
C MET A 16 1.99 6.63 13.14
N ARG A 17 2.76 6.87 14.21
CA ARG A 17 4.24 6.87 14.16
C ARG A 17 4.85 5.47 13.98
N ARG A 18 4.12 4.40 14.30
CA ARG A 18 4.62 3.02 14.20
C ARG A 18 4.23 2.33 12.88
N CYS A 19 3.10 2.71 12.28
CA CYS A 19 2.73 2.24 10.93
C CYS A 19 3.45 3.02 9.82
N PHE A 20 3.74 4.31 10.06
CA PHE A 20 4.42 5.21 9.13
C PHE A 20 5.79 5.63 9.69
N SER A 21 6.71 4.68 9.86
CA SER A 21 8.10 5.02 10.18
C SER A 21 8.84 5.35 8.89
N THR A 22 9.06 6.64 8.67
CA THR A 22 10.11 7.16 7.78
C THR A 22 11.44 7.03 8.51
N ALA A 23 12.41 6.31 7.93
CA ALA A 23 13.80 6.43 8.34
C ALA A 23 14.38 7.67 7.66
N VAL A 24 14.34 8.85 8.30
CA VAL A 24 15.17 10.01 7.94
C VAL A 24 15.45 10.87 9.21
N PRO A 25 16.64 11.49 9.37
CA PRO A 25 17.08 12.17 10.59
C PRO A 25 16.27 13.44 10.94
N GLU A 26 16.40 13.88 12.19
CA GLU A 26 15.77 15.07 12.79
C GLU A 26 15.76 16.34 11.91
N PRO A 27 14.68 17.16 11.94
CA PRO A 27 14.63 18.40 11.17
C PRO A 27 15.04 19.63 11.99
N ALA A 28 15.98 20.42 11.45
CA ALA A 28 16.01 21.85 11.70
C ALA A 28 14.82 22.52 10.94
N ARG A 29 13.90 23.09 11.73
CA ARG A 29 12.87 24.14 11.46
C ARG A 29 12.20 24.23 10.07
N ARG A 30 10.87 24.11 10.07
CA ARG A 30 9.89 24.21 8.95
C ARG A 30 9.84 25.60 8.26
N PRO A 31 9.25 25.68 7.05
CA PRO A 31 7.79 25.91 6.93
C PRO A 31 7.06 24.81 6.13
N ALA A 32 5.74 24.74 6.35
CA ALA A 32 4.86 23.65 5.95
C ALA A 32 4.47 23.68 4.45
N THR A 33 4.80 22.62 3.71
CA THR A 33 4.03 22.05 2.59
C THR A 33 4.36 20.55 2.53
N GLY A 34 3.44 19.70 2.98
CA GLY A 34 3.69 18.28 3.20
C GLY A 34 3.36 17.43 1.97
N GLY A 35 4.39 16.89 1.33
CA GLY A 35 4.29 15.68 0.52
C GLY A 35 5.09 14.56 1.19
N SER A 36 4.56 13.34 1.17
CA SER A 36 5.19 12.17 1.81
C SER A 36 5.09 10.98 0.87
N LEU A 37 6.19 10.22 0.74
CA LEU A 37 6.14 8.83 0.27
C LEU A 37 5.40 8.03 1.34
N THR A 38 4.15 7.64 1.06
CA THR A 38 3.40 6.81 2.00
C THR A 38 3.64 5.34 1.69
N ARG A 39 4.20 4.65 2.69
CA ARG A 39 4.17 3.19 2.75
C ARG A 39 2.72 2.79 2.99
N SER A 40 2.10 2.07 2.06
CA SER A 40 0.81 1.41 2.35
C SER A 40 1.00 0.39 3.47
N SER A 41 -0.08 0.01 4.14
CA SER A 41 -0.08 -0.89 5.29
C SER A 41 0.54 -2.28 4.98
N THR A 42 0.57 -2.69 3.71
CA THR A 42 1.25 -3.89 3.18
C THR A 42 2.70 -3.69 2.71
N GLY A 43 3.18 -2.45 2.74
CA GLY A 43 4.52 -2.10 2.29
C GLY A 43 4.65 -1.90 0.77
N SER A 44 3.56 -1.88 0.00
CA SER A 44 3.52 -1.29 -1.35
C SER A 44 3.87 0.19 -1.23
N PHE A 45 4.87 0.64 -1.98
CA PHE A 45 5.15 2.07 -2.06
C PHE A 45 4.16 2.71 -3.02
N CYS A 46 3.26 3.55 -2.47
CA CYS A 46 2.50 4.47 -3.28
C CYS A 46 3.27 5.78 -3.36
N LEU A 47 3.59 6.24 -4.58
CA LEU A 47 3.96 7.63 -4.77
C LEU A 47 2.72 8.45 -4.41
N THR A 48 2.70 9.09 -3.24
CA THR A 48 1.64 10.05 -2.91
C THR A 48 2.18 11.47 -3.07
N ARG A 49 1.25 12.39 -3.33
CA ARG A 49 1.47 13.81 -3.70
C ARG A 49 2.73 14.43 -3.08
N GLY A 50 3.49 15.14 -3.92
CA GLY A 50 4.45 16.15 -3.47
C GLY A 50 5.83 15.62 -3.09
N VAL A 51 6.39 14.65 -3.82
CA VAL A 51 7.84 14.40 -3.72
C VAL A 51 8.56 15.70 -4.12
N GLN A 52 9.13 16.39 -3.13
CA GLN A 52 10.13 17.44 -3.37
C GLN A 52 11.39 16.73 -3.87
N ALA A 53 11.46 16.61 -5.19
CA ALA A 53 12.44 15.83 -5.90
C ALA A 53 13.88 16.30 -5.62
N GLU A 54 14.04 17.58 -5.25
CA GLU A 54 15.32 18.24 -5.03
C GLU A 54 16.10 17.73 -3.80
N ALA A 55 15.45 16.98 -2.89
CA ALA A 55 16.07 16.49 -1.65
C ALA A 55 16.40 14.98 -1.65
N LEU A 56 16.03 14.23 -2.70
CA LEU A 56 16.18 12.78 -2.72
C LEU A 56 17.31 12.31 -3.64
N PRO A 57 18.38 11.69 -3.10
CA PRO A 57 19.47 11.16 -3.92
C PRO A 57 19.06 9.94 -4.76
N MET A 58 18.02 9.20 -4.34
CA MET A 58 17.51 8.00 -5.02
C MET A 58 16.12 7.64 -4.49
N LEU A 59 15.31 6.96 -5.33
CA LEU A 59 14.06 6.30 -4.97
C LEU A 59 14.21 4.78 -5.15
N VAL A 60 13.92 4.02 -4.10
CA VAL A 60 13.84 2.55 -4.13
C VAL A 60 12.39 2.14 -3.88
N LEU A 61 11.74 1.60 -4.91
CA LEU A 61 10.31 1.27 -4.94
C LEU A 61 10.10 -0.24 -5.05
N ARG A 62 9.05 -0.75 -4.40
CA ARG A 62 8.65 -2.17 -4.47
C ARG A 62 7.15 -2.33 -4.40
N GLY A 63 6.63 -3.33 -5.11
CA GLY A 63 5.20 -3.68 -5.08
C GLY A 63 4.39 -2.49 -5.57
N ILE A 64 4.53 -2.18 -6.86
CA ILE A 64 4.07 -0.90 -7.41
C ILE A 64 2.55 -0.85 -7.41
N PHE A 65 2.01 0.09 -6.63
CA PHE A 65 0.59 0.36 -6.55
C PHE A 65 0.33 1.81 -6.97
N LEU A 66 -0.51 1.97 -8.01
CA LEU A 66 -0.76 3.27 -8.64
C LEU A 66 -2.16 3.82 -8.31
N LEU A 67 -2.94 3.11 -7.48
CA LEU A 67 -4.28 3.49 -7.05
C LEU A 67 -5.26 3.72 -8.22
N ARG A 68 -5.08 3.01 -9.34
CA ARG A 68 -6.01 3.04 -10.47
C ARG A 68 -7.15 2.07 -10.23
N LYS A 69 -8.31 2.36 -10.82
CA LYS A 69 -9.50 1.50 -10.79
C LYS A 69 -9.16 0.06 -11.13
N LYS A 70 -8.32 -0.19 -12.14
CA LYS A 70 -7.96 -1.55 -12.53
C LYS A 70 -7.17 -2.34 -11.48
N GLU A 71 -6.43 -1.68 -10.59
CA GLU A 71 -5.80 -2.38 -9.47
C GLU A 71 -6.80 -2.70 -8.35
N PHE A 72 -7.77 -1.80 -8.11
CA PHE A 72 -8.90 -2.09 -7.22
C PHE A 72 -9.77 -3.24 -7.75
N ASP A 73 -10.15 -3.19 -9.03
CA ASP A 73 -10.94 -4.22 -9.68
C ASP A 73 -10.23 -5.59 -9.61
N TRP A 74 -8.90 -5.57 -9.75
CA TRP A 74 -8.08 -6.77 -9.60
C TRP A 74 -8.14 -7.31 -8.17
N PHE A 75 -7.79 -6.52 -7.16
CA PHE A 75 -7.55 -7.07 -5.82
C PHE A 75 -8.78 -7.12 -4.92
N TYR A 76 -9.69 -6.16 -5.07
CA TYR A 76 -10.85 -5.96 -4.18
C TYR A 76 -12.19 -6.26 -4.83
N GLU A 77 -12.27 -6.44 -6.16
CA GLU A 77 -13.53 -6.76 -6.85
C GLU A 77 -13.49 -8.14 -7.55
N GLY A 78 -12.57 -9.00 -7.14
CA GLY A 78 -12.59 -10.44 -7.47
C GLY A 78 -11.66 -10.89 -8.60
N GLY A 79 -10.80 -10.03 -9.16
CA GLY A 79 -9.80 -10.47 -10.14
C GLY A 79 -8.81 -11.50 -9.56
N ALA A 80 -8.21 -11.18 -8.41
CA ALA A 80 -7.27 -12.03 -7.68
C ALA A 80 -7.93 -13.30 -7.10
N ALA A 81 -9.27 -13.33 -6.99
CA ALA A 81 -10.01 -14.52 -6.56
C ALA A 81 -9.85 -15.70 -7.53
N ALA A 82 -9.47 -15.45 -8.79
CA ALA A 82 -9.14 -16.50 -9.74
C ALA A 82 -7.90 -17.32 -9.32
N ILE A 83 -7.06 -16.78 -8.42
CA ILE A 83 -5.86 -17.42 -7.90
C ILE A 83 -6.11 -17.97 -6.47
N PHE A 84 -6.80 -17.21 -5.63
CA PHE A 84 -7.08 -17.56 -4.23
C PHE A 84 -8.58 -17.58 -3.91
N PRO A 85 -9.36 -18.50 -4.49
CA PRO A 85 -10.80 -18.56 -4.25
C PRO A 85 -11.13 -18.87 -2.78
N ASP A 86 -10.33 -19.74 -2.16
CA ASP A 86 -10.44 -20.15 -0.75
C ASP A 86 -10.23 -18.98 0.24
N ALA A 87 -9.30 -18.08 -0.05
CA ALA A 87 -9.10 -16.85 0.75
C ALA A 87 -10.17 -15.79 0.44
N TRP A 88 -10.69 -15.77 -0.79
CA TRP A 88 -11.67 -14.80 -1.25
C TRP A 88 -13.06 -15.04 -0.68
N GLU A 89 -13.51 -16.30 -0.57
CA GLU A 89 -14.85 -16.64 -0.11
C GLU A 89 -15.20 -16.02 1.27
N PRO A 90 -14.35 -16.12 2.31
CA PRO A 90 -14.64 -15.47 3.60
C PRO A 90 -14.70 -13.94 3.53
N PHE A 91 -13.96 -13.31 2.62
CA PHE A 91 -14.01 -11.86 2.38
C PHE A 91 -15.33 -11.50 1.69
N ARG A 92 -15.65 -12.18 0.59
CA ARG A 92 -16.87 -11.98 -0.20
C ARG A 92 -18.13 -12.22 0.62
N ASP A 93 -18.18 -13.33 1.36
CA ASP A 93 -19.41 -13.83 1.98
C ASP A 93 -19.80 -13.11 3.26
N PHE A 94 -18.88 -12.33 3.83
CA PHE A 94 -19.20 -11.38 4.87
C PHE A 94 -20.07 -10.20 4.37
N ILE A 95 -20.06 -9.94 3.06
CA ILE A 95 -20.89 -8.93 2.42
C ILE A 95 -22.17 -9.58 1.85
N PRO A 96 -23.38 -9.09 2.20
CA PRO A 96 -24.66 -9.50 1.60
C PRO A 96 -24.65 -9.36 0.09
N GLU A 97 -25.32 -10.26 -0.62
CA GLU A 97 -25.29 -10.34 -2.09
C GLU A 97 -25.70 -9.04 -2.79
N ASP A 98 -26.64 -8.29 -2.22
CA ASP A 98 -27.14 -7.02 -2.73
C ASP A 98 -26.17 -5.83 -2.55
N GLU A 99 -25.12 -6.01 -1.73
CA GLU A 99 -24.05 -5.03 -1.51
C GLU A 99 -22.73 -5.39 -2.24
N ARG A 100 -22.69 -6.48 -3.01
CA ARG A 100 -21.46 -6.98 -3.69
C ARG A 100 -21.12 -6.27 -5.01
N ASN A 101 -21.73 -5.11 -5.27
CA ASN A 101 -21.43 -4.30 -6.45
C ASN A 101 -20.18 -3.43 -6.29
N CYS A 102 -19.71 -3.22 -5.05
CA CYS A 102 -18.47 -2.53 -4.71
C CYS A 102 -18.03 -2.97 -3.31
N PHE A 103 -17.07 -3.90 -3.21
CA PHE A 103 -16.64 -4.41 -1.90
C PHE A 103 -15.96 -3.32 -1.07
N VAL A 104 -15.21 -2.42 -1.70
CA VAL A 104 -14.55 -1.30 -0.98
C VAL A 104 -15.58 -0.45 -0.22
N ASP A 105 -16.70 -0.09 -0.86
CA ASP A 105 -17.76 0.70 -0.22
C ASP A 105 -18.56 -0.12 0.81
N ALA A 106 -18.84 -1.39 0.52
CA ALA A 106 -19.53 -2.29 1.44
C ALA A 106 -18.74 -2.53 2.74
N TYR A 107 -17.42 -2.68 2.63
CA TYR A 107 -16.53 -2.75 3.77
C TYR A 107 -16.42 -1.41 4.49
N ASN A 108 -16.41 -0.28 3.78
CA ASN A 108 -16.38 1.04 4.40
C ASN A 108 -17.55 1.23 5.38
N LYS A 109 -18.78 0.90 4.92
CA LYS A 109 -20.00 0.94 5.74
C LYS A 109 -19.85 0.19 7.07
N ARG A 110 -19.17 -0.96 7.07
CA ARG A 110 -18.96 -1.81 8.25
C ARG A 110 -17.81 -1.32 9.12
N LEU A 111 -16.70 -0.92 8.50
CA LEU A 111 -15.50 -0.37 9.15
C LEU A 111 -15.75 0.98 9.83
N THR A 112 -16.82 1.69 9.45
CA THR A 112 -17.29 2.93 10.10
C THR A 112 -18.62 2.77 10.84
N SER A 113 -19.08 1.54 11.08
CA SER A 113 -20.30 1.25 11.82
C SER A 113 -20.25 1.82 13.24
N SER A 114 -21.40 2.12 13.86
CA SER A 114 -21.45 2.43 15.30
C SER A 114 -21.25 1.19 16.19
N ASP A 115 -21.42 0.00 15.63
CA ASP A 115 -21.21 -1.28 16.33
C ASP A 115 -19.73 -1.71 16.24
N PRO A 116 -19.01 -1.77 17.37
CA PRO A 116 -17.60 -2.16 17.40
C PRO A 116 -17.37 -3.63 17.00
N ILE A 117 -18.35 -4.51 17.20
CA ILE A 117 -18.23 -5.94 16.82
C ILE A 117 -18.21 -6.04 15.29
N VAL A 118 -19.12 -5.32 14.62
CA VAL A 118 -19.17 -5.26 13.15
C VAL A 118 -17.87 -4.67 12.58
N GLN A 119 -17.32 -3.63 13.22
CA GLN A 119 -16.05 -3.04 12.79
C GLN A 119 -14.90 -4.05 12.83
N VAL A 120 -14.75 -4.77 13.95
CA VAL A 120 -13.66 -5.74 14.14
C VAL A 120 -13.81 -6.92 13.18
N GLU A 121 -15.00 -7.49 13.05
CA GLU A 121 -15.22 -8.59 12.11
C GLU A 121 -14.89 -8.19 10.67
N ALA A 122 -15.36 -7.01 10.23
CA ALA A 122 -15.03 -6.48 8.91
C ALA A 122 -13.52 -6.29 8.73
N ALA A 123 -12.87 -5.74 9.75
CA ALA A 123 -11.44 -5.48 9.72
C ALA A 123 -10.61 -6.77 9.61
N LYS A 124 -11.00 -7.83 10.32
CA LYS A 124 -10.33 -9.13 10.26
C LYS A 124 -10.48 -9.76 8.88
N ARG A 125 -11.69 -9.78 8.30
CA ARG A 125 -11.90 -10.33 6.94
C ARG A 125 -11.08 -9.59 5.89
N TRP A 126 -11.06 -8.26 5.96
CA TRP A 126 -10.24 -7.42 5.09
C TRP A 126 -8.75 -7.72 5.23
N THR A 127 -8.24 -7.73 6.46
CA THR A 127 -6.82 -7.91 6.74
C THR A 127 -6.37 -9.33 6.39
N MET A 128 -7.19 -10.34 6.69
CA MET A 128 -6.89 -11.75 6.38
C MET A 128 -6.78 -11.99 4.87
N TRP A 129 -7.66 -11.40 4.06
CA TRP A 129 -7.57 -11.47 2.60
C TRP A 129 -6.17 -11.06 2.12
N GLU A 130 -5.68 -9.91 2.59
CA GLU A 130 -4.37 -9.42 2.15
C GLU A 130 -3.18 -10.21 2.75
N MET A 131 -3.27 -10.63 4.01
CA MET A 131 -2.21 -11.46 4.62
C MET A 131 -2.07 -12.82 3.93
N MET A 132 -3.17 -13.40 3.43
CA MET A 132 -3.17 -14.69 2.73
C MET A 132 -2.61 -14.62 1.31
N THR A 133 -2.55 -13.44 0.70
CA THR A 133 -2.11 -13.24 -0.69
C THR A 133 -0.78 -12.49 -0.82
N ALA A 134 -0.20 -12.04 0.29
CA ALA A 134 1.00 -11.19 0.28
C ALA A 134 2.32 -11.94 -0.04
N GLN A 135 2.33 -13.27 -0.07
CA GLN A 135 3.53 -14.05 -0.36
C GLN A 135 3.24 -15.14 -1.39
N LEU A 136 4.26 -15.54 -2.16
CA LEU A 136 4.13 -16.60 -3.15
C LEU A 136 3.76 -17.92 -2.47
N ILE A 137 4.44 -18.22 -1.37
CA ILE A 137 4.09 -19.30 -0.45
C ILE A 137 3.56 -18.66 0.83
N GLN A 138 2.34 -19.04 1.22
CA GLN A 138 1.67 -18.49 2.39
C GLN A 138 2.52 -18.64 3.65
N ASN A 139 2.55 -17.57 4.43
CA ASN A 139 3.29 -17.51 5.68
C ASN A 139 2.32 -17.44 6.86
N ASN A 140 2.23 -18.54 7.59
CA ASN A 140 1.32 -18.68 8.72
C ASN A 140 1.55 -17.62 9.81
N ASP A 141 2.77 -17.12 9.98
CA ASP A 141 3.03 -16.08 10.98
C ASP A 141 2.51 -14.70 10.53
N ASN A 142 2.50 -14.41 9.23
CA ASN A 142 1.82 -13.21 8.71
C ASN A 142 0.30 -13.35 8.79
N ILE A 143 -0.23 -14.53 8.47
CA ILE A 143 -1.67 -14.82 8.54
C ILE A 143 -2.19 -14.63 9.98
N LYS A 144 -1.47 -15.14 10.99
CA LYS A 144 -1.83 -14.95 12.42
C LYS A 144 -1.92 -13.48 12.82
N ARG A 145 -1.16 -12.58 12.18
CA ARG A 145 -1.26 -11.14 12.49
C ARG A 145 -2.60 -10.56 12.06
N GLY A 146 -3.23 -11.11 11.00
CA GLY A 146 -4.58 -10.74 10.59
C GLY A 146 -5.68 -11.19 11.56
N GLU A 147 -5.33 -11.99 12.58
CA GLU A 147 -6.26 -12.38 13.64
C GLU A 147 -6.27 -11.39 14.81
N ASP A 148 -5.28 -10.50 14.90
CA ASP A 148 -5.18 -9.49 15.95
C ASP A 148 -6.15 -8.34 15.70
N ASP A 149 -7.05 -8.09 16.66
CA ASP A 149 -8.15 -7.14 16.50
C ASP A 149 -7.65 -5.68 16.38
N GLU A 150 -6.66 -5.28 17.19
CA GLU A 150 -6.15 -3.91 17.19
C GLU A 150 -5.41 -3.60 15.89
N PHE A 151 -4.54 -4.51 15.45
CA PHE A 151 -3.84 -4.44 14.18
C PHE A 151 -4.82 -4.40 13.02
N SER A 152 -5.74 -5.36 12.94
CA SER A 152 -6.68 -5.48 11.83
C SER A 152 -7.56 -4.24 11.73
N LEU A 153 -8.08 -3.74 12.86
CA LEU A 153 -8.93 -2.55 12.88
C LEU A 153 -8.19 -1.31 12.40
N ALA A 154 -6.95 -1.09 12.85
CA ALA A 154 -6.14 0.03 12.39
C ALA A 154 -5.79 -0.10 10.90
N PHE A 155 -5.39 -1.30 10.48
CA PHE A 155 -4.99 -1.64 9.12
C PHE A 155 -6.14 -1.39 8.14
N ALA A 156 -7.25 -2.10 8.30
CA ALA A 156 -8.38 -2.08 7.38
C ALA A 156 -9.03 -0.70 7.31
N ARG A 157 -9.20 0.00 8.44
CA ARG A 157 -9.83 1.33 8.43
C ARG A 157 -9.00 2.37 7.70
N ILE A 158 -7.68 2.38 7.91
CA ILE A 158 -6.80 3.34 7.23
C ILE A 158 -6.78 3.03 5.75
N GLU A 159 -6.58 1.77 5.39
CA GLU A 159 -6.47 1.36 4.00
C GLU A 159 -7.77 1.63 3.21
N ASN A 160 -8.90 1.12 3.72
CA ASN A 160 -10.20 1.34 3.12
C ASN A 160 -10.54 2.84 3.01
N HIS A 161 -10.17 3.66 4.01
CA HIS A 161 -10.35 5.11 3.96
C HIS A 161 -9.61 5.77 2.80
N TYR A 162 -8.39 5.35 2.48
CA TYR A 162 -7.69 5.86 1.30
C TYR A 162 -8.36 5.39 0.01
N PHE A 163 -8.91 4.18 -0.01
CA PHE A 163 -9.47 3.59 -1.22
C PHE A 163 -10.82 4.19 -1.61
N VAL A 164 -11.73 4.39 -0.65
CA VAL A 164 -13.00 5.11 -0.92
C VAL A 164 -12.76 6.54 -1.39
N ASN A 165 -11.64 7.14 -1.00
CA ASN A 165 -11.23 8.48 -1.43
C ASN A 165 -10.32 8.48 -2.68
N LYS A 166 -10.15 7.33 -3.36
CA LYS A 166 -9.33 7.20 -4.57
C LYS A 166 -7.89 7.75 -4.38
N GLY A 167 -7.32 7.48 -3.21
CA GLY A 167 -5.99 7.99 -2.85
C GLY A 167 -5.90 9.51 -2.70
N PHE A 168 -7.03 10.23 -2.69
CA PHE A 168 -7.11 11.68 -2.80
C PHE A 168 -6.41 12.22 -4.07
N LEU A 169 -6.35 11.41 -5.12
CA LEU A 169 -5.75 11.76 -6.40
C LEU A 169 -6.78 12.46 -7.32
N PRO A 170 -6.38 13.49 -8.08
CA PRO A 170 -7.27 14.19 -9.01
C PRO A 170 -7.81 13.32 -10.14
N SER A 171 -7.05 12.32 -10.57
CA SER A 171 -7.37 11.43 -11.68
C SER A 171 -6.83 10.04 -11.43
N ASP A 172 -7.38 9.06 -12.14
CA ASP A 172 -6.98 7.65 -12.05
C ASP A 172 -5.49 7.47 -12.45
N SER A 173 -5.08 8.05 -13.58
CA SER A 173 -3.72 7.99 -14.10
C SER A 173 -2.74 9.00 -13.46
N PHE A 174 -3.16 9.75 -12.43
CA PHE A 174 -2.43 10.93 -11.94
C PHE A 174 -0.95 10.66 -11.67
N LEU A 175 -0.61 9.50 -11.09
CA LEU A 175 0.77 9.17 -10.78
C LEU A 175 1.62 8.96 -12.03
N LEU A 176 1.09 8.27 -13.04
CA LEU A 176 1.78 8.05 -14.32
C LEU A 176 1.92 9.35 -15.11
N ASP A 177 0.86 10.16 -15.15
CA ASP A 177 0.84 11.45 -15.85
C ASP A 177 1.85 12.46 -15.27
N ASN A 178 2.32 12.23 -14.05
CA ASN A 178 3.26 13.10 -13.34
C ASN A 178 4.65 12.48 -13.15
N VAL A 179 4.95 11.34 -13.78
CA VAL A 179 6.25 10.66 -13.67
C VAL A 179 7.40 11.56 -14.13
N ASP A 180 7.21 12.40 -15.15
CA ASP A 180 8.27 13.29 -15.66
C ASP A 180 8.87 14.20 -14.57
N LYS A 181 8.10 14.52 -13.53
CA LYS A 181 8.56 15.32 -12.38
C LYS A 181 9.62 14.62 -11.54
N ILE A 182 9.74 13.30 -11.63
CA ILE A 182 10.71 12.50 -10.86
C ILE A 182 11.74 11.78 -11.74
N ARG A 183 11.65 11.89 -13.07
CA ARG A 183 12.54 11.15 -13.98
C ARG A 183 14.02 11.44 -13.82
N HIS A 184 14.34 12.64 -13.34
CA HIS A 184 15.70 13.07 -13.05
C HIS A 184 16.28 12.45 -11.76
N ILE A 185 15.44 11.86 -10.90
CA ILE A 185 15.87 11.15 -9.69
C ILE A 185 16.33 9.74 -10.11
N LYS A 186 17.41 9.23 -9.50
CA LYS A 186 17.78 7.82 -9.67
C LYS A 186 16.68 6.92 -9.09
N GLY A 187 16.07 6.08 -9.93
CA GLY A 187 15.02 5.16 -9.53
C GLY A 187 15.48 3.70 -9.57
N PHE A 188 15.03 2.90 -8.60
CA PHE A 188 15.14 1.44 -8.61
C PHE A 188 13.78 0.83 -8.27
N ILE A 189 13.25 0.01 -9.17
CA ILE A 189 11.92 -0.61 -9.06
C ILE A 189 12.11 -2.11 -8.94
N VAL A 190 11.66 -2.70 -7.83
CA VAL A 190 11.69 -4.16 -7.58
C VAL A 190 10.26 -4.70 -7.57
N GLN A 191 9.97 -5.71 -8.38
CA GLN A 191 8.63 -6.29 -8.45
C GLN A 191 8.70 -7.82 -8.42
N GLY A 192 7.85 -8.45 -7.61
CA GLY A 192 7.62 -9.89 -7.68
C GLY A 192 6.78 -10.23 -8.90
N ARG A 193 7.17 -11.25 -9.67
CA ARG A 193 6.43 -11.70 -10.86
C ARG A 193 5.00 -12.13 -10.51
N TYR A 194 4.83 -12.76 -9.35
CA TYR A 194 3.58 -13.31 -8.85
C TYR A 194 3.00 -12.46 -7.71
N ASP A 195 3.31 -11.17 -7.68
CA ASP A 195 2.67 -10.22 -6.76
C ASP A 195 1.17 -10.10 -7.11
N VAL A 196 0.33 -10.73 -6.28
CA VAL A 196 -1.13 -10.73 -6.43
C VAL A 196 -1.77 -9.52 -5.75
N CYS A 197 -1.14 -8.90 -4.75
CA CYS A 197 -1.65 -7.68 -4.13
C CYS A 197 -1.53 -6.47 -5.08
N CYS A 198 -0.36 -6.33 -5.70
CA CYS A 198 -0.01 -5.24 -6.60
C CYS A 198 0.43 -5.85 -7.94
N PRO A 199 -0.50 -6.08 -8.88
CA PRO A 199 -0.24 -6.88 -10.06
C PRO A 199 0.87 -6.27 -10.91
N MET A 200 1.70 -7.15 -11.49
CA MET A 200 2.87 -6.82 -12.31
C MET A 200 2.60 -5.76 -13.40
N MET A 201 1.35 -5.64 -13.88
CA MET A 201 0.93 -4.61 -14.84
C MET A 201 1.26 -3.18 -14.37
N SER A 202 1.17 -2.89 -13.07
CA SER A 202 1.43 -1.56 -12.53
C SER A 202 2.90 -1.19 -12.56
N ALA A 203 3.76 -2.13 -12.15
CA ALA A 203 5.20 -1.96 -12.23
C ALA A 203 5.68 -1.85 -13.69
N TRP A 204 5.07 -2.63 -14.59
CA TRP A 204 5.37 -2.56 -16.02
C TRP A 204 4.98 -1.21 -16.64
N ASP A 205 3.80 -0.67 -16.29
CA ASP A 205 3.37 0.65 -16.75
C ASP A 205 4.29 1.76 -16.23
N LEU A 206 4.68 1.70 -14.95
CA LEU A 206 5.63 2.66 -14.37
C LEU A 206 7.01 2.56 -15.04
N HIS A 207 7.52 1.36 -15.28
CA HIS A 207 8.80 1.15 -15.97
C HIS A 207 8.81 1.76 -17.38
N LYS A 208 7.71 1.60 -18.14
CA LYS A 208 7.59 2.24 -19.47
C LYS A 208 7.56 3.76 -19.38
N ALA A 209 6.90 4.32 -18.36
CA ALA A 209 6.80 5.78 -18.16
C ALA A 209 8.10 6.38 -17.57
N TRP A 210 8.88 5.59 -16.83
CA TRP A 210 10.13 5.99 -16.19
C TRP A 210 11.31 5.11 -16.64
N PRO A 211 11.75 5.23 -17.91
CA PRO A 211 12.79 4.37 -18.48
C PRO A 211 14.17 4.55 -17.81
N GLU A 212 14.42 5.67 -17.15
CA GLU A 212 15.64 5.93 -16.39
C GLU A 212 15.75 5.09 -15.10
N ALA A 213 14.63 4.59 -14.58
CA ALA A 213 14.64 3.74 -13.39
C ALA A 213 15.14 2.34 -13.75
N GLU A 214 16.06 1.82 -12.94
CA GLU A 214 16.43 0.41 -13.01
C GLU A 214 15.22 -0.45 -12.62
N PHE A 215 14.89 -1.44 -13.44
CA PHE A 215 13.74 -2.31 -13.22
C PHE A 215 14.15 -3.76 -13.03
N LYS A 216 13.79 -4.33 -11.88
CA LYS A 216 14.09 -5.70 -11.49
C LYS A 216 12.82 -6.48 -11.21
N VAL A 217 12.66 -7.57 -11.94
CA VAL A 217 11.58 -8.53 -11.71
C VAL A 217 12.15 -9.78 -11.07
N VAL A 218 11.66 -10.12 -9.89
CA VAL A 218 12.03 -11.36 -9.20
C VAL A 218 11.06 -12.44 -9.65
N ALA A 219 11.59 -13.46 -10.33
CA ALA A 219 10.80 -14.44 -11.06
C ALA A 219 9.93 -15.31 -10.16
N ASP A 220 10.39 -15.61 -8.95
CA ASP A 220 9.82 -16.56 -7.98
C ASP A 220 9.40 -15.86 -6.68
N ALA A 221 8.84 -14.65 -6.77
CA ALA A 221 8.40 -13.89 -5.61
C ALA A 221 6.98 -13.31 -5.75
N GLY A 222 6.30 -13.23 -4.61
CA GLY A 222 5.03 -12.55 -4.44
C GLY A 222 5.20 -11.07 -4.06
N HIS A 223 4.32 -10.57 -3.20
CA HIS A 223 4.26 -9.16 -2.85
C HIS A 223 5.32 -8.74 -1.82
N SER A 224 5.49 -9.52 -0.76
CA SER A 224 6.22 -9.14 0.46
C SER A 224 7.67 -8.73 0.22
N ALA A 225 8.11 -7.68 0.94
CA ALA A 225 9.53 -7.27 0.95
C ALA A 225 10.47 -8.33 1.55
N ASN A 226 9.92 -9.30 2.29
CA ASN A 226 10.69 -10.37 2.93
C ASN A 226 10.87 -11.62 2.06
N GLU A 227 10.30 -11.63 0.84
CA GLU A 227 10.62 -12.68 -0.15
C GLU A 227 12.13 -12.64 -0.44
N VAL A 228 12.78 -13.82 -0.48
CA VAL A 228 14.25 -13.91 -0.51
C VAL A 228 14.85 -13.08 -1.65
N GLY A 229 14.31 -13.22 -2.86
CA GLY A 229 14.77 -12.46 -4.02
C GLY A 229 14.45 -10.96 -3.93
N ILE A 230 13.28 -10.58 -3.42
CA ILE A 230 12.90 -9.17 -3.23
C ILE A 230 13.83 -8.49 -2.22
N ALA A 231 14.08 -9.14 -1.08
CA ALA A 231 14.97 -8.64 -0.04
C ALA A 231 16.41 -8.48 -0.56
N ALA A 232 16.88 -9.40 -1.41
CA ALA A 232 18.20 -9.31 -2.03
C ALA A 232 18.32 -8.10 -2.97
N GLU A 233 17.33 -7.87 -3.84
CA GLU A 233 17.31 -6.73 -4.76
C GLU A 233 17.17 -5.39 -4.01
N LEU A 234 16.33 -5.34 -2.97
CA LEU A 234 16.21 -4.16 -2.12
C LEU A 234 17.53 -3.83 -1.41
N ARG A 235 18.23 -4.84 -0.87
CA ARG A 235 19.56 -4.64 -0.28
C ARG A 235 20.55 -4.10 -1.31
N SER A 236 20.59 -4.72 -2.49
CA SER A 236 21.46 -4.27 -3.59
C SER A 236 21.19 -2.80 -3.97
N ALA A 237 19.92 -2.40 -4.05
CA ALA A 237 19.55 -1.01 -4.31
C ALA A 237 20.03 -0.06 -3.21
N THR A 238 19.89 -0.44 -1.93
CA THR A 238 20.37 0.37 -0.80
C THR A 238 21.89 0.43 -0.71
N ASP A 239 22.62 -0.62 -1.11
CA ASP A 239 24.08 -0.61 -1.22
C ASP A 239 24.55 0.39 -2.27
N LYS A 240 23.89 0.44 -3.44
CA LYS A 240 24.16 1.45 -4.47
C LYS A 240 23.94 2.87 -3.97
N LEU A 241 22.89 3.10 -3.17
CA LEU A 241 22.64 4.41 -2.55
C LEU A 241 23.76 4.76 -1.57
N ARG A 242 24.17 3.84 -0.69
CA ARG A 242 25.30 4.05 0.23
C ARG A 242 26.56 4.47 -0.54
N ASP A 243 26.85 3.80 -1.65
CA ASP A 243 28.06 4.08 -2.45
C ASP A 243 27.96 5.41 -3.23
N LEU A 244 26.74 5.85 -3.58
CA LEU A 244 26.48 7.18 -4.14
C LEU A 244 26.78 8.30 -3.13
N LEU A 245 26.36 8.12 -1.87
CA LEU A 245 26.50 9.12 -0.81
C LEU A 245 27.93 9.26 -0.27
N ARG A 246 28.81 8.31 -0.60
CA ARG A 246 30.23 8.33 -0.19
C ARG A 246 31.14 9.06 -1.19
N LYS A 247 30.62 9.44 -2.36
CA LYS A 247 31.32 10.20 -3.40
C LYS A 247 31.07 11.70 -3.20
#